data_AF-A0A2P8K7V7-F1
#
_entry.id   AF-A0A2P8K7V7-F1
#
_cell.length_a   1.000
_cell.length_b   1.000
_cell.length_c   1.000
_cell.angle_alpha   90.00
_cell.angle_beta   90.00
_cell.angle_gamma   90.00
#
_symmetry.space_group_name_H-M   'P 1'
#
loop_
_entity.id
_entity.type
_entity.pdbx_description
1 polymer ?
#
loop_
_entity_poly.entity_id
_entity_poly.type
_entity_poly.pdbx_seq_one_letter_code
_entity_poly.pdbx_strand_id
1 'polypeptide(L)'
;MKDPEGSDRFLKLVDFKWLMAGIGWWVDLSRLQSDEAYIEECLQRALRSNSELLQARSVEMLGLRRGSDAHCDAAMPSTFIGLAL
;
A
#
# COMPACT_ATOMS: atom_id res chain seq x y z
N MET A 1 8.61 -8.01 19.78
CA MET A 1 9.25 -6.71 19.43
C MET A 1 8.22 -5.78 18.82
N LYS A 2 8.50 -4.49 18.69
CA LYS A 2 7.70 -3.58 17.84
C LYS A 2 8.24 -3.70 16.41
N ASP A 3 7.37 -3.95 15.45
CA ASP A 3 7.74 -4.02 14.03
C ASP A 3 8.05 -2.61 13.49
N PRO A 4 9.28 -2.34 12.99
CA PRO A 4 9.61 -1.06 12.39
C PRO A 4 8.94 -0.88 11.01
N GLU A 5 8.81 -1.94 10.20
CA GLU A 5 8.29 -1.83 8.83
C GLU A 5 6.78 -1.55 8.83
N GLY A 6 6.03 -2.24 9.70
CA GLY A 6 4.63 -1.92 9.97
C GLY A 6 4.42 -0.49 10.53
N SER A 7 5.37 0.00 11.35
CA SER A 7 5.33 1.39 11.85
C SER A 7 5.53 2.39 10.71
N ASP A 8 6.52 2.17 9.85
CA ASP A 8 6.84 3.05 8.72
C ASP A 8 5.75 3.04 7.64
N ARG A 9 5.11 1.89 7.39
CA ARG A 9 3.95 1.79 6.49
C ARG A 9 2.76 2.59 7.06
N PHE A 10 2.47 2.47 8.35
CA PHE A 10 1.40 3.23 8.99
C PHE A 10 1.64 4.74 8.94
N LEU A 11 2.85 5.20 9.23
CA LEU A 11 3.20 6.63 9.16
C LEU A 11 2.99 7.21 7.75
N LYS A 12 3.36 6.48 6.69
CA LYS A 12 3.14 6.91 5.29
C LYS A 12 1.65 7.03 4.94
N LEU A 13 0.79 6.18 5.50
CA LEU A 13 -0.67 6.28 5.34
C LEU A 13 -1.25 7.48 6.11
N VAL A 14 -0.69 7.82 7.28
CA VAL A 14 -1.05 9.02 8.05
C VAL A 14 -0.63 10.30 7.32
N ASP A 15 0.61 10.36 6.82
CA ASP A 15 1.11 11.47 5.99
C ASP A 15 0.21 11.70 4.77
N PHE A 16 -0.05 10.66 3.99
CA PHE A 16 -0.91 10.72 2.81
C PHE A 16 -2.32 11.20 3.14
N LYS A 17 -2.91 10.73 4.24
CA LYS A 17 -4.21 11.19 4.72
C LYS A 17 -4.22 12.69 5.04
N TRP A 18 -3.18 13.21 5.69
CA TRP A 18 -3.10 14.64 6.00
C TRP A 18 -2.90 15.51 4.75
N LEU A 19 -2.14 15.02 3.77
CA LEU A 19 -1.97 15.71 2.48
C LEU A 19 -3.27 15.74 1.67
N MET A 20 -4.05 14.65 1.66
CA MET A 20 -5.39 14.61 1.08
C MET A 20 -6.35 15.59 1.79
N ALA A 21 -6.34 15.62 3.13
CA ALA A 21 -7.14 16.58 3.90
C ALA A 21 -6.74 18.04 3.60
N GLY A 22 -5.43 18.31 3.42
CA GLY A 22 -4.89 19.63 3.06
C GLY A 22 -5.36 20.16 1.70
N ILE A 23 -5.76 19.28 0.77
CA ILE A 23 -6.41 19.65 -0.50
C ILE A 23 -7.94 19.46 -0.48
N GLY A 24 -8.55 19.37 0.71
CA GLY A 24 -10.01 19.29 0.90
C GLY A 24 -10.62 17.89 0.75
N TRP A 25 -9.82 16.82 0.72
CA TRP A 25 -10.29 15.44 0.58
C TRP A 25 -10.10 14.63 1.86
N TRP A 26 -11.18 14.51 2.63
CA TRP A 26 -11.22 13.70 3.84
C TRP A 26 -11.21 12.21 3.50
N VAL A 27 -10.21 11.47 4.01
CA VAL A 27 -10.04 10.03 3.78
C VAL A 27 -10.04 9.21 5.07
N ASP A 28 -10.61 8.01 5.00
CA ASP A 28 -10.70 7.06 6.11
C ASP A 28 -9.38 6.28 6.23
N LEU A 29 -8.74 6.36 7.41
CA LEU A 29 -7.45 5.70 7.65
C LEU A 29 -7.60 4.19 7.85
N SER A 30 -8.75 3.72 8.32
CA SER A 30 -9.04 2.29 8.46
C SER A 30 -9.20 1.67 7.07
N ARG A 31 -10.00 2.29 6.20
CA ARG A 31 -10.14 1.83 4.80
C ARG A 31 -8.83 1.92 4.02
N LEU A 32 -8.03 2.98 4.18
CA LEU A 32 -6.70 3.06 3.55
C LEU A 32 -5.76 1.90 3.94
N GLN A 33 -6.00 1.21 5.06
CA GLN A 33 -5.22 0.03 5.47
C GLN A 33 -5.80 -1.31 4.99
N SER A 34 -7.12 -1.40 4.72
CA SER A 34 -7.81 -2.68 4.50
C SER A 34 -8.63 -2.79 3.21
N ASP A 35 -8.74 -1.71 2.43
CA ASP A 35 -9.60 -1.60 1.24
C ASP A 35 -8.76 -1.16 0.03
N GLU A 36 -8.29 -2.15 -0.73
CA GLU A 36 -7.43 -1.98 -1.91
C GLU A 36 -8.05 -1.08 -2.99
N ALA A 37 -9.37 -1.18 -3.20
CA ALA A 37 -10.06 -0.34 -4.17
C ALA A 37 -10.11 1.12 -3.70
N TYR A 38 -10.34 1.36 -2.40
CA TYR A 38 -10.40 2.71 -1.85
C TYR A 38 -9.05 3.42 -1.84
N ILE A 39 -7.96 2.72 -1.51
CA ILE A 39 -6.62 3.33 -1.58
C ILE A 39 -6.18 3.60 -3.02
N GLU A 40 -6.51 2.73 -3.97
CA GLU A 40 -6.26 2.99 -5.40
C GLU A 40 -7.07 4.19 -5.91
N GLU A 41 -8.36 4.31 -5.55
CA GLU A 41 -9.17 5.51 -5.86
C GLU A 41 -8.51 6.78 -5.28
N CYS A 42 -8.08 6.74 -4.02
CA CYS A 42 -7.40 7.85 -3.38
C CYS A 42 -6.07 8.20 -4.07
N LEU A 43 -5.26 7.22 -4.46
CA LEU A 43 -3.99 7.41 -5.16
C LEU A 43 -4.19 8.00 -6.57
N GLN A 44 -5.16 7.50 -7.34
CA GLN A 44 -5.51 8.08 -8.64
C GLN A 44 -6.02 9.52 -8.51
N ARG A 45 -6.77 9.83 -7.44
CA ARG A 45 -7.24 11.19 -7.14
C ARG A 45 -6.10 12.12 -6.74
N ALA A 46 -5.15 11.62 -5.95
CA ALA A 46 -3.97 12.34 -5.49
C ALA A 46 -2.99 12.67 -6.65
N LEU A 47 -2.74 11.71 -7.54
CA LEU A 47 -1.93 11.88 -8.75
C LEU A 47 -2.50 12.91 -9.75
N ARG A 48 -3.83 13.12 -9.73
CA ARG A 48 -4.52 14.14 -10.54
C ARG A 48 -4.67 15.49 -9.84
N SER A 49 -4.12 15.67 -8.63
CA SER A 49 -4.14 16.93 -7.91
C SER A 49 -3.04 17.89 -8.38
N ASN A 50 -3.19 19.19 -8.10
CA ASN A 50 -2.15 20.20 -8.37
C ASN A 50 -1.06 20.27 -7.27
N SER A 51 -0.96 19.27 -6.38
CA SER A 51 0.01 19.25 -5.28
C SER A 51 1.15 18.29 -5.59
N GLU A 52 2.29 18.82 -6.01
CA GLU A 52 3.50 18.04 -6.37
C GLU A 52 3.94 17.09 -5.25
N LEU A 53 3.85 17.53 -3.99
CA LEU A 53 4.24 16.73 -2.83
C LEU A 53 3.26 15.57 -2.57
N LEU A 54 1.97 15.76 -2.84
CA LEU A 54 0.97 14.68 -2.78
C LEU A 54 1.10 13.72 -3.97
N GLN A 55 1.41 14.21 -5.17
CA GLN A 55 1.76 13.36 -6.32
C GLN A 55 2.98 12.48 -5.99
N ALA A 56 4.06 13.06 -5.48
CA ALA A 56 5.29 12.35 -5.12
C ALA A 56 5.04 11.24 -4.09
N ARG A 57 4.33 11.54 -3.00
CA ARG A 57 3.93 10.53 -1.99
C ARG A 57 3.05 9.42 -2.58
N SER A 58 2.21 9.73 -3.56
CA SER A 58 1.39 8.72 -4.25
C SER A 58 2.25 7.73 -5.05
N VAL A 59 3.30 8.23 -5.73
CA VAL A 59 4.25 7.39 -6.47
C VAL A 59 5.07 6.50 -5.51
N GLU A 60 5.54 7.04 -4.38
CA GLU A 60 6.21 6.26 -3.33
C GLU A 60 5.32 5.11 -2.82
N MET A 61 4.04 5.40 -2.54
CA MET A 61 3.09 4.41 -2.03
C MET A 61 2.80 3.29 -3.05
N LEU A 62 2.65 3.61 -4.33
CA LEU A 62 2.49 2.60 -5.38
C LEU A 62 3.71 1.67 -5.48
N GLY A 63 4.93 2.20 -5.30
CA GLY A 63 6.15 1.38 -5.21
C GLY A 63 6.15 0.41 -4.02
N LEU A 64 5.73 0.89 -2.84
CA LEU A 64 5.65 0.09 -1.61
C LEU A 64 4.54 -0.97 -1.62
N ARG A 65 3.52 -0.82 -2.47
CA ARG A 65 2.51 -1.86 -2.72
C ARG A 65 3.09 -2.96 -3.60
N ARG A 66 3.65 -2.59 -4.75
CA ARG A 66 4.21 -3.53 -5.74
C ARG A 66 5.32 -4.44 -5.20
N GLY A 67 6.10 -3.97 -4.21
CA GLY A 67 7.10 -4.79 -3.51
C GLY A 67 6.51 -5.73 -2.44
N SER A 68 5.30 -5.45 -1.94
CA SER A 68 4.60 -6.27 -0.94
C SER A 68 3.91 -7.47 -1.59
N ASP A 69 3.26 -7.26 -2.74
CA ASP A 69 2.48 -8.28 -3.44
C ASP A 69 3.37 -9.45 -3.90
N ALA A 70 4.64 -9.15 -4.23
CA ALA A 70 5.66 -10.11 -4.60
C ALA A 70 6.07 -11.09 -3.48
N HIS A 71 5.64 -10.88 -2.23
CA HIS A 71 5.92 -11.78 -1.11
C HIS A 71 4.89 -12.94 -0.99
N CYS A 72 3.72 -12.80 -1.62
CA CYS A 72 2.61 -13.74 -1.44
C CYS A 72 2.73 -15.05 -2.25
N ASP A 73 3.63 -15.12 -3.23
CA ASP A 73 3.73 -16.23 -4.20
C ASP A 73 4.70 -17.36 -3.76
N ALA A 74 5.20 -17.29 -2.51
CA ALA A 74 6.26 -18.16 -1.98
C ALA A 74 5.77 -19.22 -0.97
N ALA A 75 4.50 -19.63 -1.04
CA ALA A 75 3.92 -20.69 -0.20
C ALA A 75 3.50 -21.91 -1.05
N MET A 76 4.31 -22.97 -0.98
CA MET A 76 4.19 -24.20 -1.80
C MET A 76 2.93 -25.03 -1.53
N PRO A 77 2.62 -25.98 -2.42
CA PRO A 77 2.41 -27.36 -1.99
C PRO A 77 3.44 -28.33 -2.57
N SER A 78 3.95 -29.22 -1.73
CA SER A 78 4.86 -30.29 -2.15
C SER A 78 4.13 -31.37 -2.95
N THR A 79 4.52 -31.59 -4.20
CA THR A 79 4.11 -32.80 -4.94
C THR A 79 5.14 -33.91 -4.75
N PHE A 80 4.75 -34.92 -3.98
CA PHE A 80 5.54 -36.10 -3.65
C PHE A 80 5.67 -37.03 -4.88
N ILE A 81 6.80 -37.04 -5.57
CA ILE A 81 7.10 -38.03 -6.63
C ILE A 81 7.98 -39.13 -6.04
N GLY A 82 7.35 -40.05 -5.32
CA GLY A 82 7.91 -41.37 -5.10
C GLY A 82 7.64 -42.23 -6.32
N LEU A 83 8.65 -42.48 -7.16
CA LEU A 83 8.58 -43.49 -8.21
C LEU A 83 9.53 -44.64 -7.85
N ALA A 84 8.95 -45.73 -7.38
CA ALA A 84 9.63 -47.01 -7.25
C ALA A 84 9.23 -47.88 -8.44
N LEU A 85 10.23 -48.27 -9.25
CA LEU A 85 10.27 -49.48 -10.10
C LEU A 85 11.68 -49.63 -10.68
#